data_AF-A0A5C8PCS4-F1
#
_entry.id   AF-A0A5C8PCS4-F1
#
_cell.length_a   1.000
_cell.length_b   1.000
_cell.length_c   1.000
_cell.angle_alpha   90.00
_cell.angle_beta   90.00
_cell.angle_gamma   90.00
#
_symmetry.space_group_name_H-M   'P 1'
#
loop_
_entity.id
_entity.type
_entity.pdbx_description
1 polymer ?
#
loop_
_entity_poly.entity_id
_entity_poly.type
_entity_poly.pdbx_seq_one_letter_code
_entity_poly.pdbx_strand_id
1 'polypeptide(L)'
;MKRFWVVGGEYNDTSFTSFAPGKAEMRLGPFGTYDEALKAWSGRAWATVDDAHSRYSIVTEESDTGAAPATRYWVVGGEYADATFTVPAPGKTLERLGPFATQEQAQKAWAGRAWATVDDAMCRYRIEIEQTTGA
;
A
#
# COMPACT_ATOMS: atom_id res chain seq x y z
N MET A 1 -10.71 0.82 -0.92
CA MET A 1 -11.93 0.03 -0.58
C MET A 1 -11.52 -1.43 -0.42
N LYS A 2 -12.08 -2.16 0.56
CA LYS A 2 -11.77 -3.59 0.74
C LYS A 2 -12.56 -4.42 -0.27
N ARG A 3 -11.89 -5.36 -0.92
CA ARG A 3 -12.49 -6.35 -1.82
C ARG A 3 -12.20 -7.73 -1.25
N PHE A 4 -13.15 -8.63 -1.36
CA PHE A 4 -13.00 -10.00 -0.87
C PHE A 4 -13.00 -10.95 -2.05
N TRP A 5 -12.11 -11.94 -2.00
CA TRP A 5 -11.99 -12.98 -3.01
C TRP A 5 -12.08 -14.33 -2.33
N VAL A 6 -12.75 -15.29 -2.96
CA VAL A 6 -12.63 -16.70 -2.57
C VAL A 6 -11.61 -17.33 -3.51
N VAL A 7 -10.53 -17.85 -2.97
CA VAL A 7 -9.43 -18.45 -3.73
C VAL A 7 -9.19 -19.89 -3.29
N GLY A 8 -8.80 -20.75 -4.20
CA GLY A 8 -8.45 -22.13 -3.87
C GLY A 8 -8.70 -23.09 -5.03
N GLY A 9 -8.80 -24.38 -4.72
CA GLY A 9 -8.97 -25.41 -5.73
C GLY A 9 -8.58 -26.78 -5.20
N GLU A 10 -8.30 -27.69 -6.13
CA GLU A 10 -7.87 -29.05 -5.86
C GLU A 10 -6.35 -29.11 -5.77
N TYR A 11 -5.85 -29.55 -4.61
CA TYR A 11 -4.44 -29.67 -4.29
C TYR A 11 -3.92 -31.09 -4.59
N ASN A 12 -2.61 -31.22 -4.73
CA ASN A 12 -1.99 -32.52 -4.97
C ASN A 12 -2.10 -33.44 -3.73
N ASP A 13 -2.17 -32.84 -2.54
CA ASP A 13 -2.29 -33.52 -1.26
C ASP A 13 -2.96 -32.61 -0.21
N THR A 14 -3.15 -33.15 0.99
CA THR A 14 -3.74 -32.46 2.14
C THR A 14 -2.80 -31.47 2.85
N SER A 15 -1.58 -31.26 2.32
CA SER A 15 -0.71 -30.16 2.78
C SER A 15 -1.14 -28.81 2.20
N PHE A 16 -1.94 -28.82 1.13
CA PHE A 16 -2.44 -27.63 0.43
C PHE A 16 -1.33 -26.68 -0.04
N THR A 17 -0.17 -27.23 -0.41
CA THR A 17 1.00 -26.45 -0.85
C THR A 17 1.09 -26.30 -2.37
N SER A 18 0.58 -27.27 -3.13
CA SER A 18 0.63 -27.28 -4.59
C SER A 18 -0.68 -27.80 -5.19
N PHE A 19 -1.11 -27.22 -6.31
CA PHE A 19 -2.31 -27.66 -7.02
C PHE A 19 -2.08 -29.01 -7.71
N ALA A 20 -3.15 -29.80 -7.84
CA ALA A 20 -3.10 -31.07 -8.55
C ALA A 20 -2.69 -30.88 -10.03
N PRO A 21 -2.07 -31.88 -10.69
CA PRO A 21 -1.65 -31.79 -12.08
C PRO A 21 -2.79 -31.36 -13.01
N GLY A 22 -2.59 -30.28 -13.77
CA GLY A 22 -3.59 -29.74 -14.68
C GLY A 22 -4.71 -28.93 -14.01
N LYS A 23 -4.64 -28.71 -12.69
CA LYS A 23 -5.53 -27.81 -11.95
C LYS A 23 -4.83 -26.48 -11.67
N ALA A 24 -5.64 -25.42 -11.58
CA ALA A 24 -5.17 -24.06 -11.31
C ALA A 24 -6.00 -23.45 -10.18
N GLU A 25 -5.48 -22.37 -9.59
CA GLU A 25 -6.20 -21.59 -8.60
C GLU A 25 -7.49 -21.02 -9.21
N MET A 26 -8.61 -21.32 -8.58
CA MET A 26 -9.90 -20.71 -8.85
C MET A 26 -10.05 -19.47 -7.97
N ARG A 27 -10.32 -18.32 -8.59
CA ARG A 27 -10.68 -17.08 -7.90
C ARG A 27 -12.12 -16.69 -8.22
N LEU A 28 -12.93 -16.48 -7.18
CA LEU A 28 -14.29 -15.95 -7.27
C LEU A 28 -14.34 -14.57 -6.61
N GLY A 29 -14.92 -13.58 -7.29
CA GLY A 29 -15.01 -12.20 -6.83
C GLY A 29 -14.68 -11.19 -7.93
N PRO A 30 -14.39 -9.92 -7.57
CA PRO A 30 -14.33 -9.40 -6.20
C PRO A 30 -15.74 -9.23 -5.60
N PHE A 31 -15.88 -9.58 -4.32
CA PHE A 31 -17.07 -9.30 -3.52
C PHE A 31 -16.89 -7.99 -2.76
N GLY A 32 -17.99 -7.24 -2.61
CA GLY A 32 -17.98 -5.95 -1.92
C GLY A 32 -17.96 -6.09 -0.40
N THR A 33 -18.45 -7.22 0.12
CA THR A 33 -18.51 -7.51 1.56
C THR A 33 -17.97 -8.90 1.88
N TYR A 34 -17.54 -9.08 3.13
CA TYR A 34 -17.11 -10.39 3.62
C TYR A 34 -18.25 -11.41 3.62
N ASP A 35 -19.48 -11.00 3.93
CA ASP A 35 -20.65 -11.89 3.95
C ASP A 35 -20.98 -12.46 2.56
N GLU A 36 -20.83 -11.66 1.50
CA GLU A 36 -20.99 -12.13 0.12
C GLU A 36 -19.92 -13.18 -0.23
N ALA A 37 -18.66 -12.92 0.14
CA ALA A 37 -17.58 -13.88 -0.05
C ALA A 37 -17.79 -15.15 0.78
N LEU A 38 -18.31 -15.04 2.00
CA LEU A 38 -18.60 -16.17 2.89
C LEU A 38 -19.68 -17.06 2.30
N LYS A 39 -20.75 -16.49 1.73
CA LYS A 39 -21.79 -17.28 1.03
C LYS A 39 -21.19 -18.03 -0.16
N ALA A 40 -20.40 -17.35 -1.00
CA ALA A 40 -19.75 -17.98 -2.15
C ALA A 40 -18.78 -19.09 -1.74
N TRP A 41 -17.97 -18.84 -0.70
CA TRP A 41 -17.07 -19.82 -0.11
C TRP A 41 -17.83 -21.04 0.43
N SER A 42 -18.91 -20.83 1.21
CA SER A 42 -19.70 -21.92 1.77
C SER A 42 -20.32 -22.79 0.68
N GLY A 43 -20.85 -22.18 -0.39
CA GLY A 43 -21.44 -22.91 -1.51
C GLY A 43 -20.40 -23.77 -2.21
N ARG A 44 -19.17 -23.25 -2.37
CA ARG A 44 -18.07 -24.00 -2.97
C ARG A 44 -17.57 -25.12 -2.07
N ALA A 45 -17.38 -24.85 -0.79
CA ALA A 45 -16.91 -25.83 0.20
C ALA A 45 -17.89 -27.00 0.32
N TRP A 46 -19.20 -26.73 0.35
CA TRP A 46 -20.22 -27.78 0.37
C TRP A 46 -20.27 -28.59 -0.93
N ALA A 47 -20.03 -27.96 -2.08
CA ALA A 47 -19.99 -28.67 -3.37
C ALA A 47 -18.80 -29.64 -3.50
N THR A 48 -17.73 -29.42 -2.73
CA THR A 48 -16.53 -30.27 -2.73
C THR A 48 -16.28 -30.95 -1.37
N VAL A 49 -17.33 -31.13 -0.56
CA VAL A 49 -17.20 -31.63 0.82
C VAL A 49 -16.59 -33.04 0.89
N ASP A 50 -16.84 -33.87 -0.13
CA ASP A 50 -16.33 -35.23 -0.24
C ASP A 50 -14.89 -35.30 -0.77
N ASP A 51 -14.32 -34.17 -1.21
CA ASP A 51 -12.96 -34.08 -1.73
C ASP A 51 -12.01 -33.45 -0.70
N ALA A 52 -11.21 -34.31 -0.05
CA ALA A 52 -10.23 -33.91 0.95
C ALA A 52 -9.07 -33.06 0.40
N HIS A 53 -8.86 -33.07 -0.93
CA HIS A 53 -7.84 -32.28 -1.58
C HIS A 53 -8.35 -30.92 -2.04
N SER A 54 -9.66 -30.67 -1.97
CA SER A 54 -10.25 -29.38 -2.30
C SER A 54 -10.27 -28.46 -1.09
N ARG A 55 -9.64 -27.28 -1.21
CA ARG A 55 -9.69 -26.24 -0.17
C ARG A 55 -9.87 -24.86 -0.78
N TYR A 56 -10.74 -24.07 -0.16
CA TYR A 56 -11.00 -22.68 -0.51
C TYR A 56 -10.83 -21.78 0.71
N SER A 57 -10.28 -20.59 0.51
CA SER A 57 -10.03 -19.58 1.53
C SER A 57 -10.51 -18.21 1.06
N ILE A 58 -10.91 -17.35 1.99
CA ILE A 58 -11.30 -15.96 1.68
C ILE A 58 -10.07 -15.08 1.86
N VAL A 59 -9.68 -14.36 0.80
CA VAL A 59 -8.59 -13.39 0.81
C VAL A 59 -9.18 -11.98 0.77
N THR A 60 -8.68 -11.11 1.64
CA THR A 60 -9.01 -9.69 1.61
C THR A 60 -7.95 -8.97 0.78
N GLU A 61 -8.39 -8.37 -0.32
CA GLU A 61 -7.58 -7.45 -1.11
C GLU A 61 -7.98 -6.04 -0.71
N GLU A 62 -7.09 -5.36 0.02
CA GLU A 62 -7.20 -3.93 0.18
C GLU A 62 -6.80 -3.30 -1.13
N SER A 63 -7.78 -2.85 -1.88
CA SER A 63 -7.49 -2.18 -3.11
C SER A 63 -7.42 -0.69 -2.88
N ASP A 64 -6.19 -0.20 -2.96
CA ASP A 64 -5.85 1.13 -3.43
C ASP A 64 -6.27 1.22 -4.90
N THR A 65 -7.58 1.24 -5.14
CA THR A 65 -8.11 1.70 -6.42
C THR A 65 -7.54 3.11 -6.60
N GLY A 66 -6.74 3.32 -7.64
CA GLY A 66 -5.88 4.49 -7.88
C GLY A 66 -6.58 5.83 -8.05
N ALA A 67 -7.43 6.21 -7.09
CA ALA A 67 -7.57 7.60 -6.72
C ALA A 67 -6.21 8.00 -6.13
N ALA A 68 -5.51 8.93 -6.79
CA ALA A 68 -4.36 9.58 -6.16
C ALA A 68 -4.79 9.98 -4.74
N PRO A 69 -3.99 9.67 -3.71
CA PRO A 69 -4.40 9.94 -2.35
C PRO A 69 -4.78 11.42 -2.26
N ALA A 70 -5.97 11.69 -1.70
CA ALA A 70 -6.45 13.06 -1.50
C ALA A 70 -5.41 13.89 -0.75
N THR A 71 -4.57 13.22 0.05
CA THR A 71 -3.41 13.78 0.72
C THR A 71 -2.11 13.36 0.03
N ARG A 72 -1.30 14.32 -0.39
CA ARG A 72 0.06 14.11 -0.89
C ARG A 72 1.06 14.66 0.12
N TYR A 73 2.12 13.91 0.36
CA TYR A 73 3.20 14.35 1.24
C TYR A 73 4.43 14.73 0.43
N TRP A 74 5.04 15.86 0.75
CA TRP A 74 6.25 16.35 0.12
C TRP A 74 7.33 16.57 1.17
N VAL A 75 8.56 16.16 0.91
CA VAL A 75 9.69 16.54 1.74
C VAL A 75 10.34 17.75 1.10
N VAL A 76 10.34 18.88 1.80
CA VAL A 76 10.87 20.15 1.31
C VAL A 76 11.98 20.64 2.22
N GLY A 77 13.12 21.01 1.66
CA GLY A 77 14.24 21.49 2.46
C GLY A 77 15.50 21.76 1.68
N GLY A 78 16.53 22.21 2.41
CA GLY A 78 17.80 22.63 1.87
C GLY A 78 18.47 23.63 2.80
N GLU A 79 19.44 24.36 2.26
CA GLU A 79 20.23 25.37 2.97
C GLU A 79 19.45 26.68 3.09
N TYR A 80 19.36 27.21 4.31
CA TYR A 80 18.70 28.48 4.62
C TYR A 80 19.72 29.59 4.90
N ALA A 81 19.29 30.84 4.71
CA ALA A 81 20.12 32.01 4.97
C ALA A 81 20.47 32.18 6.46
N ASP A 82 19.61 31.65 7.34
CA ASP A 82 19.78 31.70 8.79
C ASP A 82 19.00 30.57 9.50
N ALA A 83 19.18 30.48 10.82
CA ALA A 83 18.52 29.51 11.68
C ALA A 83 17.02 29.78 11.92
N THR A 84 16.41 30.77 11.27
CA THR A 84 14.94 30.93 11.27
C THR A 84 14.28 29.98 10.27
N PHE A 85 15.06 29.45 9.32
CA PHE A 85 14.61 28.51 8.28
C PHE A 85 13.42 29.04 7.46
N THR A 86 13.39 30.35 7.22
CA THR A 86 12.33 31.03 6.45
C THR A 86 12.75 31.32 5.02
N VAL A 87 14.00 31.74 4.81
CA VAL A 87 14.53 32.15 3.51
C VAL A 87 15.66 31.20 3.07
N PRO A 88 15.64 30.68 1.83
CA PRO A 88 16.75 29.88 1.30
C PRO A 88 18.05 30.70 1.27
N ALA A 89 19.20 30.03 1.39
CA ALA A 89 20.49 30.70 1.27
C ALA A 89 20.64 31.38 -0.12
N PRO A 90 21.43 32.47 -0.24
CA PRO A 90 21.60 33.20 -1.50
C PRO A 90 22.05 32.28 -2.64
N GLY A 91 21.29 32.27 -3.76
CA GLY A 91 21.58 31.42 -4.91
C GLY A 91 21.18 29.95 -4.74
N LYS A 92 20.50 29.58 -3.64
CA LYS A 92 19.96 28.24 -3.39
C LYS A 92 18.44 28.22 -3.53
N THR A 93 17.92 27.05 -3.86
CA THR A 93 16.48 26.74 -3.88
C THR A 93 16.22 25.51 -3.03
N LEU A 94 15.09 25.47 -2.35
CA LEU A 94 14.71 24.29 -1.57
C LEU A 94 14.39 23.13 -2.51
N GLU A 95 14.97 21.97 -2.23
CA GLU A 95 14.61 20.71 -2.87
C GLU A 95 13.20 20.31 -2.43
N ARG A 96 12.45 19.70 -3.35
CA ARG A 96 11.13 19.14 -3.09
C ARG A 96 11.04 17.71 -3.62
N LEU A 97 10.91 16.75 -2.70
CA LEU A 97 10.81 15.31 -2.99
C LEU A 97 9.39 14.81 -2.79
N GLY A 98 8.87 14.05 -3.75
CA GLY A 98 7.52 13.51 -3.73
C GLY A 98 6.81 13.62 -5.10
N PRO A 99 5.48 13.47 -5.13
CA PRO A 99 4.59 13.28 -3.98
C PRO A 99 4.69 11.85 -3.43
N PHE A 100 4.72 11.72 -2.11
CA PHE A 100 4.59 10.44 -1.42
C PHE A 100 3.12 10.16 -1.09
N ALA A 101 2.72 8.90 -1.20
CA ALA A 101 1.34 8.48 -0.98
C ALA A 101 1.00 8.34 0.50
N THR A 102 2.00 8.07 1.35
CA THR A 102 1.82 7.91 2.80
C THR A 102 2.81 8.76 3.59
N GLN A 103 2.41 9.14 4.80
CA GLN A 103 3.27 9.88 5.73
C GLN A 103 4.55 9.10 6.07
N GLU A 104 4.46 7.77 6.18
CA GLU A 104 5.61 6.91 6.48
C GLU A 104 6.67 6.96 5.37
N GLN A 105 6.25 6.91 4.09
CA GLN A 105 7.16 7.05 2.96
C GLN A 105 7.86 8.42 2.97
N ALA A 106 7.11 9.49 3.25
CA ALA A 106 7.67 10.83 3.40
C ALA A 106 8.62 10.93 4.60
N GLN A 107 8.30 10.30 5.73
CA GLN A 107 9.18 10.29 6.91
C GLN A 107 10.50 9.56 6.64
N LYS A 108 10.47 8.45 5.91
CA LYS A 108 11.69 7.75 5.50
C LYS A 108 12.56 8.61 4.58
N ALA A 109 11.95 9.27 3.60
CA ALA A 109 12.67 10.19 2.70
C ALA A 109 13.23 11.41 3.45
N TRP A 110 12.45 12.00 4.35
CA TRP A 110 12.86 13.09 5.22
C TRP A 110 14.05 12.68 6.11
N ALA A 111 13.96 11.52 6.78
CA ALA A 111 15.03 11.03 7.64
C ALA A 111 16.33 10.80 6.84
N GLY A 112 16.21 10.27 5.62
CA GLY A 112 17.35 10.10 4.72
C GLY A 112 18.04 11.43 4.38
N ARG A 113 17.27 12.48 4.07
CA ARG A 113 17.83 13.82 3.80
C ARG A 113 18.39 14.49 5.05
N ALA A 114 17.68 14.42 6.17
CA ALA A 114 18.10 15.00 7.43
C ALA A 114 19.43 14.39 7.92
N TRP A 115 19.60 13.07 7.80
CA TRP A 115 20.87 12.41 8.14
C TRP A 115 22.00 12.74 7.17
N ALA A 116 21.69 12.88 5.86
CA ALA A 116 22.70 13.23 4.86
C ALA A 116 23.24 14.65 5.03
N THR A 117 22.49 15.55 5.67
CA THR A 117 22.90 16.95 5.93
C THR A 117 23.00 17.27 7.41
N VAL A 118 23.22 16.27 8.26
CA VAL A 118 23.16 16.43 9.73
C VAL A 118 24.21 17.41 10.27
N ASP A 119 25.36 17.52 9.59
CA ASP A 119 26.46 18.39 9.98
C ASP A 119 26.28 19.85 9.53
N ASP A 120 25.30 20.13 8.66
CA ASP A 120 24.99 21.48 8.21
C ASP A 120 23.82 22.05 9.03
N ALA A 121 24.16 22.91 9.99
CA ALA A 121 23.19 23.56 10.87
C ALA A 121 22.20 24.46 10.13
N MET A 122 22.54 24.93 8.92
CA MET A 122 21.68 25.76 8.08
C MET A 122 20.82 24.92 7.13
N CYS A 123 21.03 23.59 7.07
CA CYS A 123 20.18 22.69 6.31
C CYS A 123 19.04 22.12 7.15
N ARG A 124 17.80 22.29 6.66
CA ARG A 124 16.62 21.71 7.31
C ARG A 124 15.60 21.19 6.30
N TYR A 125 15.07 20.01 6.56
CA TYR A 125 13.96 19.42 5.80
C TYR A 125 12.70 19.34 6.66
N ARG A 126 11.55 19.57 6.04
CA ARG A 126 10.21 19.42 6.63
C ARG A 126 9.32 18.59 5.71
N ILE A 127 8.23 18.07 6.27
CA ILE A 127 7.19 17.40 5.49
C ILE A 127 6.02 18.38 5.32
N GLU A 128 5.65 18.64 4.08
CA GLU A 128 4.47 19.41 3.70
C GLU A 128 3.35 18.46 3.28
N ILE A 129 2.12 18.81 3.66
CA ILE A 129 0.93 18.02 3.37
C ILE A 129 0.07 18.84 2.41
N GLU A 130 -0.10 18.33 1.20
CA GLU A 130 -0.92 18.93 0.16
C GLU A 130 -2.22 18.13 0.05
N GLN A 131 -3.34 18.74 0.46
CA GLN A 131 -4.67 18.18 0.26
C GLN A 131 -5.15 18.58 -1.13
N THR A 132 -5.25 17.63 -2.05
CA THR A 132 -5.91 17.85 -3.34
C THR A 132 -7.40 17.97 -3.07
N THR A 133 -7.89 19.21 -2.93
CA THR A 133 -9.33 19.48 -2.89
C THR A 133 -9.85 19.19 -4.30
N GLY A 134 -10.54 18.07 -4.48
CA GLY A 134 -11.18 17.73 -5.76
C GLY A 134 -12.17 18.84 -6.13
N ALA A 135 -11.95 19.46 -7.29
CA ALA A 135 -12.87 20.39 -7.92
C ALA A 135 -14.00 19.64 -8.65
#